data_AF-A0A9P6YWA3-F1
#
_entry.id   AF-A0A9P6YWA3-F1
#
_cell.length_a   1.000
_cell.length_b   1.000
_cell.length_c   1.000
_cell.angle_alpha   90.00
_cell.angle_beta   90.00
_cell.angle_gamma   90.00
#
_symmetry.space_group_name_H-M   'P 1'
#
loop_
_entity.id
_entity.type
_entity.pdbx_description
1 polymer ?
#
loop_
_entity_poly.entity_id
_entity_poly.type
_entity_poly.pdbx_seq_one_letter_code
_entity_poly.pdbx_strand_id
1 'polypeptide(L)'
;MKKQVFPMSLHPSANAITYYTYSQHGLQPETQYIFDLELPRDFVPTPRDGEVDCFYLWPLDKIKETILNEEWKPNCAAVMIEFMQRHGFITPDDERDYIQISYHLHRKLEFPTPHK
;
A
#
# COMPACT_ATOMS: atom_id res chain seq x y z
N MET A 1 -21.24 -22.35 15.92
CA MET A 1 -20.13 -21.51 15.39
C MET A 1 -20.44 -20.06 15.70
N LYS A 2 -19.65 -19.42 16.58
CA LYS A 2 -19.80 -17.99 16.86
C LYS A 2 -19.26 -17.21 15.66
N LYS A 3 -20.11 -16.45 14.96
CA LYS A 3 -19.66 -15.43 14.00
C LYS A 3 -19.09 -14.29 14.84
N GLN A 4 -17.77 -14.20 14.92
CA GLN A 4 -17.11 -12.99 15.41
C GLN A 4 -17.30 -11.94 14.31
N VAL A 5 -18.28 -11.07 14.48
CA VAL A 5 -18.39 -9.86 13.66
C VAL A 5 -17.36 -8.90 14.22
N PHE A 6 -16.21 -8.76 13.56
CA PHE A 6 -15.31 -7.66 13.85
C PHE A 6 -16.06 -6.38 13.47
N PRO A 7 -16.21 -5.40 14.38
CA PRO A 7 -16.71 -4.10 13.97
C PRO A 7 -15.76 -3.57 12.88
N MET A 8 -16.34 -2.96 11.86
CA MET A 8 -15.62 -2.27 10.78
C MET A 8 -14.98 -1.01 11.37
N SER A 9 -14.00 -1.19 12.26
CA SER A 9 -13.28 -0.10 12.91
C SER A 9 -12.05 0.20 12.08
N LEU A 10 -12.03 1.39 11.49
CA LEU A 10 -10.80 1.94 10.95
C LEU A 10 -9.80 2.03 12.11
N HIS A 11 -8.74 1.23 12.04
CA HIS A 11 -7.66 1.33 13.01
C HIS A 11 -6.88 2.63 12.81
N PRO A 12 -6.12 3.11 13.82
CA PRO A 12 -5.13 4.16 13.61
C PRO A 12 -4.27 3.85 12.37
N SER A 13 -3.78 4.91 11.69
CA SER A 13 -2.89 4.76 10.53
C SER A 13 -1.82 3.70 10.80
N ALA A 14 -1.77 2.65 9.97
CA ALA A 14 -0.85 1.53 10.13
C ALA A 14 0.60 2.00 9.94
N ASN A 15 0.82 2.88 8.98
CA ASN A 15 2.11 3.53 8.72
C ASN A 15 1.95 4.77 7.81
N ALA A 16 3.07 5.35 7.39
CA ALA A 16 3.13 6.25 6.25
C ALA A 16 4.36 5.93 5.38
N ILE A 17 4.20 6.10 4.06
CA ILE A 17 5.34 6.11 3.13
C ILE A 17 5.62 7.53 2.65
N THR A 18 6.89 7.81 2.45
CA THR A 18 7.39 9.09 1.96
C THR A 18 8.45 8.85 0.90
N TYR A 19 8.25 9.44 -0.27
CA TYR A 19 9.14 9.24 -1.40
C TYR A 19 9.14 10.47 -2.32
N TYR A 20 10.07 10.48 -3.26
CA TYR A 20 10.11 11.48 -4.33
C TYR A 20 9.71 10.82 -5.63
N THR A 21 8.89 11.50 -6.41
CA THR A 21 8.61 11.15 -7.81
C THR A 21 8.96 12.34 -8.71
N TYR A 22 8.88 12.13 -10.02
CA TYR A 22 9.07 13.17 -11.02
C TYR A 22 7.83 13.26 -11.89
N SER A 23 7.45 14.49 -12.20
CA SER A 23 6.45 14.79 -13.24
C SER A 23 7.04 15.79 -14.23
N GLN A 24 6.26 16.13 -15.25
CA GLN A 24 6.57 17.23 -16.18
C GLN A 24 6.78 18.58 -15.49
N HIS A 25 6.34 18.73 -14.23
CA HIS A 25 6.50 19.94 -13.43
C HIS A 25 7.69 19.88 -12.46
N GLY A 26 8.49 18.82 -12.51
CA GLY A 26 9.70 18.64 -11.71
C GLY A 26 9.58 17.57 -10.62
N LEU A 27 10.44 17.67 -9.61
CA LEU A 27 10.49 16.78 -8.46
C LEU A 27 9.27 17.00 -7.56
N GLN A 28 8.59 15.93 -7.19
CA GLN A 28 7.38 15.95 -6.37
C GLN A 28 7.58 15.08 -5.12
N PRO A 29 7.65 15.68 -3.91
CA PRO A 29 7.63 14.93 -2.67
C PRO A 29 6.21 14.44 -2.38
N GLU A 30 6.08 13.15 -2.04
CA GLU A 30 4.79 12.50 -1.77
C GLU A 30 4.78 11.91 -0.36
N THR A 31 3.64 12.02 0.31
CA THR A 31 3.36 11.36 1.61
C THR A 31 2.02 10.65 1.52
N GLN A 32 1.98 9.37 1.87
CA GLN A 32 0.74 8.59 1.93
C GLN A 32 0.59 7.94 3.30
N TYR A 33 -0.52 8.25 3.97
CA TYR A 33 -0.93 7.54 5.18
C TYR A 33 -1.62 6.23 4.79
N ILE A 34 -1.17 5.14 5.41
CA ILE A 34 -1.65 3.79 5.11
C ILE A 34 -2.61 3.35 6.21
N PHE A 35 -3.72 2.74 5.80
CA PHE A 35 -4.73 2.18 6.69
C PHE A 35 -4.99 0.74 6.29
N ASP A 36 -5.09 -0.14 7.29
CA ASP A 36 -5.51 -1.51 7.10
C ASP A 36 -6.98 -1.64 7.53
N LEU A 37 -7.76 -2.34 6.72
CA LEU A 37 -9.18 -2.62 7.00
C LEU A 37 -9.44 -4.11 6.83
N GLU A 38 -9.78 -4.79 7.92
CA GLU A 38 -10.25 -6.17 7.86
C GLU A 38 -11.71 -6.18 7.38
N LEU A 39 -11.99 -7.00 6.36
CA LEU A 39 -13.31 -7.10 5.73
C LEU A 39 -13.92 -8.48 5.95
N PRO A 40 -15.27 -8.59 6.06
CA PRO A 40 -15.96 -9.87 6.01
C PRO A 40 -15.61 -10.64 4.74
N ARG A 41 -15.50 -11.97 4.84
CA ARG A 41 -15.13 -12.84 3.69
C ARG A 41 -16.13 -12.77 2.53
N ASP A 42 -17.36 -12.38 2.81
CA ASP A 42 -18.47 -12.24 1.86
C ASP A 42 -18.65 -10.79 1.37
N PHE A 43 -17.79 -9.86 1.77
CA PHE A 43 -17.83 -8.49 1.28
C PHE A 43 -17.41 -8.41 -0.19
N VAL A 44 -18.21 -7.69 -1.00
CA VAL A 44 -17.92 -7.42 -2.41
C VAL A 44 -17.99 -5.91 -2.65
N PRO A 45 -16.86 -5.23 -2.92
CA PRO A 45 -16.87 -3.81 -3.23
C PRO A 45 -17.54 -3.52 -4.58
N THR A 46 -18.20 -2.37 -4.68
CA THR A 46 -18.87 -1.90 -5.89
C THR A 46 -18.40 -0.49 -6.24
N PRO A 47 -18.01 -0.21 -7.50
CA PRO A 47 -17.69 1.16 -7.93
C PRO A 47 -18.91 2.08 -7.76
N ARG A 48 -18.69 3.35 -7.40
CA ARG A 48 -19.79 4.27 -7.06
C ARG A 48 -19.80 5.59 -7.83
N ASP A 49 -18.65 6.14 -8.16
CA ASP A 49 -18.48 7.51 -8.69
C ASP A 49 -17.85 7.54 -10.08
N GLY A 50 -17.50 6.37 -10.64
CA GLY A 50 -16.88 6.24 -11.96
C GLY A 50 -15.35 6.39 -11.94
N GLU A 51 -14.72 6.55 -10.78
CA GLU A 51 -13.25 6.60 -10.67
C GLU A 51 -12.60 5.21 -10.80
N VAL A 52 -13.34 4.17 -10.39
CA VAL A 52 -12.92 2.78 -10.43
C VAL A 52 -13.77 2.03 -11.45
N ASP A 53 -13.12 1.29 -12.35
CA ASP A 53 -13.81 0.45 -13.33
C ASP A 53 -14.33 -0.84 -12.68
N CYS A 54 -13.45 -1.57 -11.99
CA CYS A 54 -13.78 -2.81 -11.31
C CYS A 54 -12.85 -3.11 -10.13
N PHE A 55 -13.23 -4.09 -9.31
CA PHE A 55 -12.42 -4.62 -8.21
C PHE A 55 -12.10 -6.09 -8.45
N TYR A 56 -10.88 -6.48 -8.11
CA TYR A 56 -10.44 -7.87 -8.08
C TYR A 56 -9.99 -8.25 -6.68
N LEU A 57 -10.36 -9.46 -6.25
CA LEU A 57 -9.79 -10.09 -5.05
C LEU A 57 -8.67 -11.04 -5.50
N TRP A 58 -7.42 -10.67 -5.25
CA TRP A 58 -6.24 -11.46 -5.64
C TRP A 58 -5.43 -11.95 -4.43
N PRO A 59 -4.80 -13.14 -4.51
CA PRO A 59 -3.80 -13.57 -3.55
C PRO A 59 -2.54 -12.69 -3.64
N LEU A 60 -1.78 -12.59 -2.54
CA LEU A 60 -0.57 -11.76 -2.48
C LEU A 60 0.49 -12.17 -3.51
N ASP A 61 0.62 -13.46 -3.84
CA ASP A 61 1.56 -13.93 -4.88
C ASP A 61 1.27 -13.29 -6.24
N LYS A 62 -0.01 -13.22 -6.63
CA LYS A 62 -0.43 -12.59 -7.89
C LYS A 62 -0.20 -11.08 -7.86
N ILE A 63 -0.42 -10.47 -6.71
CA ILE A 63 -0.14 -9.04 -6.52
C ILE A 63 1.36 -8.77 -6.70
N LYS A 64 2.23 -9.59 -6.10
CA LYS A 64 3.68 -9.49 -6.28
C LYS A 64 4.09 -9.66 -7.75
N GLU A 65 3.55 -10.67 -8.44
CA GLU A 65 3.78 -10.90 -9.87
C GLU A 65 3.41 -9.67 -10.71
N THR A 66 2.20 -9.13 -10.54
CA THR A 66 1.71 -7.99 -11.32
C THR A 66 2.44 -6.68 -11.00
N ILE A 67 2.95 -6.50 -9.77
CA ILE A 67 3.85 -5.38 -9.44
C ILE A 67 5.17 -5.51 -10.22
N LEU A 68 5.76 -6.71 -10.28
CA LEU A 68 7.01 -6.95 -11.02
C LEU A 68 6.83 -6.80 -12.53
N ASN A 69 5.61 -6.99 -13.05
CA ASN A 69 5.26 -6.76 -14.45
C ASN A 69 4.90 -5.29 -14.76
N GLU A 70 5.10 -4.36 -13.82
CA GLU A 70 4.81 -2.93 -13.98
C GLU A 70 3.32 -2.61 -14.29
N GLU A 71 2.39 -3.47 -13.88
CA GLU A 71 0.95 -3.30 -14.14
C GLU A 71 0.26 -2.34 -13.15
N TRP A 72 0.99 -1.86 -12.15
CA TRP A 72 0.47 -1.01 -11.09
C TRP A 72 0.89 0.44 -11.25
N LYS A 73 0.03 1.36 -10.80
CA LYS A 73 0.47 2.74 -10.54
C LYS A 73 1.59 2.71 -9.48
N PRO A 74 2.71 3.44 -9.65
CA PRO A 74 3.87 3.33 -8.77
C PRO A 74 3.55 3.56 -7.28
N ASN A 75 2.68 4.51 -6.97
CA ASN A 75 2.25 4.79 -5.59
C ASN A 75 1.45 3.64 -4.98
N CYS A 76 0.53 3.05 -5.73
CA CYS A 76 -0.26 1.90 -5.27
C CYS A 76 0.64 0.68 -5.05
N ALA A 77 1.62 0.44 -5.92
CA ALA A 77 2.61 -0.62 -5.73
C ALA A 77 3.42 -0.40 -4.44
N ALA A 78 3.87 0.83 -4.17
CA ALA A 78 4.62 1.17 -2.96
C ALA A 78 3.82 0.88 -1.67
N VAL A 79 2.54 1.26 -1.62
CA VAL A 79 1.63 0.94 -0.50
C VAL A 79 1.51 -0.58 -0.30
N MET A 80 1.41 -1.33 -1.40
CA MET A 80 1.26 -2.78 -1.33
C MET A 80 2.55 -3.49 -0.89
N ILE A 81 3.72 -3.01 -1.32
CA ILE A 81 5.02 -3.51 -0.84
C ILE A 81 5.17 -3.24 0.66
N GLU A 82 4.78 -2.05 1.14
CA GLU A 82 4.80 -1.70 2.56
C GLU A 82 3.89 -2.63 3.38
N PHE A 83 2.68 -2.90 2.88
CA PHE A 83 1.77 -3.90 3.47
C PHE A 83 2.41 -5.29 3.54
N MET A 84 3.00 -5.78 2.44
CA MET A 84 3.66 -7.09 2.40
C MET A 84 4.86 -7.18 3.35
N GLN A 85 5.62 -6.10 3.55
CA GLN A 85 6.71 -6.06 4.54
C GLN A 85 6.16 -6.12 5.97
N ARG A 86 5.15 -5.30 6.32
CA ARG A 86 4.55 -5.30 7.67
C ARG A 86 3.91 -6.63 8.06
N HIS A 87 3.35 -7.33 7.08
CA HIS A 87 2.68 -8.62 7.29
C HIS A 87 3.60 -9.83 7.07
N GLY A 88 4.92 -9.61 6.88
CA GLY A 88 5.92 -10.68 6.82
C GLY A 88 5.90 -11.52 5.54
N PHE A 89 5.28 -11.02 4.47
CA PHE A 89 5.27 -11.67 3.16
C PHE A 89 6.52 -11.34 2.34
N ILE A 90 7.09 -10.15 2.54
CA ILE A 90 8.43 -9.79 2.09
C ILE A 90 9.29 -9.66 3.35
N THR A 91 10.35 -10.46 3.45
CA THR A 91 11.22 -10.51 4.63
C THR A 91 12.67 -10.20 4.25
N PRO A 92 13.53 -9.79 5.20
CA PRO A 92 14.96 -9.66 4.97
C PRO A 92 15.66 -10.97 4.61
N ASP A 93 15.07 -12.11 4.98
CA ASP A 93 15.62 -13.44 4.69
C ASP A 93 15.39 -13.86 3.22
N ASP A 94 14.28 -13.39 2.63
CA ASP A 94 13.84 -13.78 1.28
C ASP A 94 14.08 -12.70 0.22
N GLU A 95 14.33 -11.44 0.61
CA GLU A 95 14.51 -10.31 -0.30
C GLU A 95 15.87 -9.63 -0.11
N ARG A 96 16.73 -9.72 -1.13
CA ARG A 96 18.10 -9.20 -1.10
C ARG A 96 18.13 -7.68 -1.01
N ASP A 97 17.15 -7.01 -1.63
CA ASP A 97 17.08 -5.56 -1.68
C ASP A 97 16.20 -4.97 -0.56
N TYR A 98 15.85 -5.77 0.46
CA TYR A 98 14.91 -5.38 1.52
C TYR A 98 15.23 -4.02 2.16
N ILE A 99 16.50 -3.79 2.51
CA ILE A 99 16.95 -2.53 3.11
C ILE A 99 16.77 -1.36 2.14
N GLN A 100 17.10 -1.55 0.87
CA GLN A 100 16.97 -0.49 -0.14
C GLN A 100 15.50 -0.15 -0.41
N ILE A 101 14.64 -1.18 -0.49
CA ILE A 101 13.20 -1.03 -0.62
C ILE A 101 12.66 -0.23 0.57
N SER A 102 12.97 -0.65 1.81
CA SER A 102 12.53 0.04 3.03
C SER A 102 13.02 1.50 3.08
N TYR A 103 14.29 1.74 2.72
CA TYR A 103 14.85 3.08 2.63
C TYR A 103 14.12 3.97 1.62
N HIS A 104 13.73 3.42 0.46
CA HIS A 104 12.99 4.16 -0.57
C HIS A 104 11.52 4.40 -0.22
N LEU A 105 10.90 3.53 0.59
CA LEU A 105 9.54 3.72 1.09
C LEU A 105 9.46 4.78 2.20
N HIS A 106 10.55 5.04 2.92
CA HIS A 106 10.58 5.94 4.07
C HIS A 106 11.64 7.05 3.94
N ARG A 107 11.70 7.68 2.76
CA ARG A 107 12.66 8.77 2.53
C ARG A 107 12.30 9.97 3.38
N LYS A 108 13.30 10.55 4.04
CA LYS A 108 13.15 11.86 4.66
C LYS A 108 12.92 12.91 3.57
N LEU A 109 11.81 13.62 3.67
CA LEU A 109 11.51 14.77 2.81
C LEU A 109 12.17 16.02 3.42
N GLU A 110 12.86 16.81 2.60
CA GLU A 110 13.56 18.03 3.03
C GLU A 110 12.65 19.28 2.99
N PHE A 111 11.39 19.08 2.64
CA PHE A 111 10.35 20.11 2.55
C PHE A 111 9.33 19.91 3.67
N PRO A 112 8.54 20.94 4.02
CA PRO A 112 7.44 20.80 4.96
C PRO A 112 6.49 19.67 4.53
N THR A 113 6.27 18.72 5.43
CA THR A 113 5.32 17.62 5.23
C THR A 113 3.99 17.93 5.92
N PRO A 114 2.90 17.23 5.58
CA PRO A 114 1.64 17.39 6.29
C PRO A 114 1.82 17.24 7.80
N HIS A 115 1.33 18.21 8.56
CA HIS A 115 1.20 18.11 10.01
C HIS A 115 -0.06 17.28 10.32
N LYS A 116 0.04 16.34 11.28
CA LYS A 116 -1.16 15.68 11.84
C LYS A 116 -1.97 16.66 12.67
#